data_AF-A0A2V6PRS8-F1
#
_entry.id   AF-A0A2V6PRS8-F1
#
_cell.length_a   1.000
_cell.length_b   1.000
_cell.length_c   1.000
_cell.angle_alpha   90.00
_cell.angle_beta   90.00
_cell.angle_gamma   90.00
#
_symmetry.space_group_name_H-M   'P 1'
#
loop_
_entity.id
_entity.type
_entity.pdbx_description
1 polymer ?
#
loop_
_entity_poly.entity_id
_entity_poly.type
_entity_poly.pdbx_seq_one_letter_code
_entity_poly.pdbx_strand_id
1 'polypeptide(L)'
;MARAGAGRGTMITPTETDRAVERPSRTWLDAALDLVFPAICPVCGVALGAGRRDPLCGACWTGLERITPPWCERCGLPFLSFAPSQTSTMKAGMCQGCATDPPAFAWARSAAYYGDRARDAVHALKFRRKRALAKPLADLVGEQLARWLPDDIDALVPVPLSAIRERERGFNQSALLAERLGHRLDVPVRPRWLVRTRATQPQTDLSAVERRANVRHAFRASPGGVSCLARGRWAPRRRR
;
A
#
# COMPACT_ATOMS: atom_id res chain seq x y z
N MET A 1 -35.17 -36.46 43.74
CA MET A 1 -34.50 -35.34 44.44
C MET A 1 -33.99 -34.39 43.37
N ALA A 2 -34.73 -33.30 43.10
CA ALA A 2 -34.35 -31.91 43.45
C ALA A 2 -33.11 -31.43 42.65
N ARG A 3 -33.12 -30.40 41.79
CA ARG A 3 -33.94 -29.18 41.65
C ARG A 3 -33.83 -28.63 40.22
N ALA A 4 -34.85 -27.87 39.84
CA ALA A 4 -34.88 -26.98 38.67
C ALA A 4 -33.84 -25.85 38.76
N GLY A 5 -33.36 -25.38 37.60
CA GLY A 5 -32.54 -24.19 37.45
C GLY A 5 -32.75 -23.57 36.07
N ALA A 6 -33.73 -22.67 35.97
CA ALA A 6 -33.93 -21.80 34.82
C ALA A 6 -32.81 -20.75 34.76
N GLY A 7 -31.95 -20.82 33.73
CA GLY A 7 -30.94 -19.82 33.42
C GLY A 7 -31.45 -18.87 32.34
N ARG A 8 -31.71 -17.61 32.72
CA ARG A 8 -32.13 -16.51 31.86
C ARG A 8 -31.00 -16.13 30.89
N GLY A 9 -31.38 -15.63 29.72
CA GLY A 9 -30.47 -15.35 28.61
C GLY A 9 -29.48 -14.22 28.86
N THR A 10 -28.55 -14.09 27.92
CA THR A 10 -27.85 -12.83 27.65
C THR A 10 -27.67 -12.74 26.15
N MET A 11 -28.57 -11.98 25.53
CA MET A 11 -28.42 -11.46 24.17
C MET A 11 -27.11 -10.67 24.13
N ILE A 12 -26.16 -11.09 23.29
CA ILE A 12 -24.92 -10.34 23.08
C ILE A 12 -25.30 -9.11 22.26
N THR A 13 -25.50 -7.98 22.93
CA THR A 13 -25.67 -6.66 22.32
C THR A 13 -24.35 -6.22 21.69
N PRO A 14 -24.34 -5.62 20.48
CA PRO A 14 -23.13 -5.06 19.89
C PRO A 14 -22.61 -3.95 20.81
N THR A 15 -21.36 -4.11 21.27
CA THR A 15 -20.67 -3.15 22.12
C THR A 15 -20.47 -1.82 21.41
N GLU A 16 -21.01 -0.78 22.04
CA GLU A 16 -20.77 0.63 21.79
C GLU A 16 -19.28 0.92 21.62
N THR A 17 -18.88 1.33 20.41
CA THR A 17 -17.71 2.18 20.24
C THR A 17 -17.95 3.19 19.13
N ASP A 18 -19.12 3.82 19.18
CA ASP A 18 -19.36 5.09 18.49
C ASP A 18 -19.08 6.22 19.49
N ARG A 19 -17.78 6.41 19.84
CA ARG A 19 -17.37 7.62 20.54
C ARG A 19 -17.47 8.76 19.53
N ALA A 20 -18.58 9.46 19.59
CA ALA A 20 -18.81 10.74 18.92
C ALA A 20 -17.62 11.66 19.20
N VAL A 21 -16.77 11.83 18.18
CA VAL A 21 -15.76 12.88 18.17
C VAL A 21 -16.52 14.19 18.10
N GLU A 22 -16.50 14.96 19.19
CA GLU A 22 -17.04 16.31 19.27
C GLU A 22 -16.48 17.14 18.10
N ARG A 23 -17.37 17.58 17.20
CA ARG A 23 -17.01 18.31 15.99
C ARG A 23 -16.90 19.80 16.34
N PRO A 24 -15.80 20.50 15.98
CA PRO A 24 -15.75 21.95 16.13
C PRO A 24 -16.90 22.59 15.34
N SER A 25 -17.46 23.68 15.88
CA SER A 25 -18.51 24.47 15.25
C SER A 25 -18.11 24.81 13.81
N ARG A 26 -18.85 24.27 12.84
CA ARG A 26 -18.61 24.52 11.41
C ARG A 26 -18.73 26.01 11.14
N THR A 27 -17.76 26.57 10.43
CA THR A 27 -17.85 27.93 9.94
C THR A 27 -18.70 27.97 8.66
N TRP A 28 -19.36 29.09 8.38
CA TRP A 28 -20.03 29.32 7.10
C TRP A 28 -19.09 29.17 5.90
N LEU A 29 -17.79 29.42 6.11
CA LEU A 29 -16.74 29.21 5.11
C LEU A 29 -16.57 27.73 4.77
N ASP A 30 -16.57 26.82 5.76
CA ASP A 30 -16.47 25.37 5.51
C ASP A 30 -17.68 24.86 4.72
N ALA A 31 -18.87 25.34 5.03
CA ALA A 31 -20.09 24.99 4.30
C ALA A 31 -20.07 25.50 2.85
N ALA A 32 -19.59 26.73 2.62
CA ALA A 32 -19.43 27.28 1.27
C ALA A 32 -18.35 26.52 0.47
N LEU A 33 -17.24 26.13 1.11
CA LEU A 33 -16.20 25.32 0.49
C LEU A 33 -16.70 23.91 0.16
N ASP A 34 -17.50 23.28 1.01
CA ASP A 34 -18.08 21.97 0.76
C ASP A 34 -19.12 21.98 -0.39
N LEU A 35 -19.75 23.13 -0.67
CA LEU A 35 -20.64 23.31 -1.82
C LEU A 35 -19.85 23.36 -3.15
N VAL A 36 -18.75 24.11 -3.17
CA VAL A 36 -17.91 24.29 -4.37
C VAL A 36 -16.97 23.10 -4.59
N PHE A 37 -16.51 22.47 -3.51
CA PHE A 37 -15.56 21.35 -3.51
C PHE A 37 -16.10 20.17 -2.68
N PRO A 38 -17.17 19.50 -3.15
CA PRO A 38 -17.77 18.41 -2.41
C PRO A 38 -16.75 17.28 -2.20
N ALA A 39 -16.62 16.83 -0.95
CA ALA A 39 -15.79 15.70 -0.59
C ALA A 39 -16.38 14.40 -1.17
N ILE A 40 -15.92 14.02 -2.36
CA ILE A 40 -16.41 12.84 -3.10
C ILE A 40 -15.36 11.73 -3.08
N CYS A 41 -15.82 10.50 -2.86
CA CYS A 41 -14.98 9.31 -2.98
C CYS A 41 -14.45 9.16 -4.42
N PRO A 42 -13.13 9.16 -4.65
CA PRO A 42 -12.54 9.08 -5.98
C PRO A 42 -12.70 7.70 -6.64
N VAL A 43 -13.15 6.69 -5.88
CA VAL A 43 -13.39 5.33 -6.40
C VAL A 43 -14.85 5.15 -6.82
N CYS A 44 -15.80 5.38 -5.91
CA CYS A 44 -17.22 5.12 -6.18
C CYS A 44 -18.09 6.36 -6.41
N GLY A 45 -17.57 7.58 -6.24
CA GLY A 45 -18.34 8.81 -6.44
C GLY A 45 -19.31 9.20 -5.32
N VAL A 46 -19.39 8.43 -4.23
CA VAL A 46 -20.27 8.79 -3.10
C VAL A 46 -19.74 10.01 -2.36
N ALA A 47 -20.65 10.87 -1.88
CA ALA A 47 -20.32 11.96 -0.98
C ALA A 47 -19.83 11.41 0.37
N LEU A 48 -18.74 11.96 0.89
CA LEU A 48 -18.08 11.53 2.12
C LEU A 48 -18.63 12.25 3.36
N GLY A 49 -19.54 13.20 3.16
CA GLY A 49 -20.05 14.09 4.20
C GLY A 49 -19.15 15.31 4.41
N ALA A 50 -19.78 16.42 4.77
CA ALA A 50 -19.09 17.69 4.99
C ALA A 50 -17.99 17.58 6.07
N GLY A 51 -16.84 18.21 5.86
CA GLY A 51 -15.68 18.18 6.76
C GLY A 51 -14.90 16.85 6.88
N ARG A 52 -15.27 15.79 6.14
CA ARG A 52 -14.47 14.55 6.09
C ARG A 52 -13.20 14.76 5.25
N ARG A 53 -12.04 14.43 5.83
CA ARG A 53 -10.73 14.55 5.17
C ARG A 53 -10.18 13.22 4.64
N ASP A 54 -10.78 12.09 5.01
CA ASP A 54 -10.39 10.79 4.48
C ASP A 54 -10.82 10.67 3.02
N PRO A 55 -9.91 10.35 2.09
CA PRO A 55 -10.21 10.41 0.66
C PRO A 55 -10.88 9.12 0.15
N LEU A 56 -11.33 8.22 1.02
CA LEU A 56 -12.07 7.01 0.67
C LEU A 56 -13.28 6.86 1.60
N CYS A 57 -14.40 6.38 1.05
CA CYS A 57 -15.55 5.99 1.86
C CYS A 57 -15.27 4.63 2.53
N GLY A 58 -16.01 4.34 3.61
CA GLY A 58 -15.86 3.06 4.34
C GLY A 58 -16.08 1.84 3.46
N ALA A 59 -17.10 1.87 2.59
CA ALA A 59 -17.38 0.77 1.66
C ALA A 59 -16.21 0.50 0.68
N CYS A 60 -15.59 1.55 0.13
CA CYS A 60 -14.42 1.39 -0.74
C CYS A 60 -13.20 0.90 0.03
N TRP A 61 -13.02 1.35 1.27
CA TRP A 61 -11.92 0.91 2.13
C TRP A 61 -12.03 -0.57 2.52
N THR A 62 -13.22 -1.01 2.92
CA THR A 62 -13.50 -2.42 3.24
C THR A 62 -13.44 -3.29 1.99
N GLY A 63 -13.85 -2.76 0.83
CA GLY A 63 -13.75 -3.44 -0.46
C GLY A 63 -12.33 -3.55 -1.04
N LEU A 64 -11.30 -3.00 -0.39
CA LEU A 64 -9.91 -3.32 -0.71
C LEU A 64 -9.59 -4.70 -0.13
N GLU A 65 -9.71 -5.72 -0.96
CA GLU A 65 -9.49 -7.11 -0.56
C GLU A 65 -8.03 -7.33 -0.19
N ARG A 66 -7.79 -7.49 1.12
CA ARG A 66 -6.46 -7.65 1.68
C ARG A 66 -5.92 -9.02 1.36
N ILE A 67 -4.64 -9.07 0.99
CA ILE A 67 -3.92 -10.35 0.91
C ILE A 67 -3.64 -10.79 2.35
N THR A 68 -3.97 -12.04 2.67
CA THR A 68 -3.74 -12.67 3.98
C THR A 68 -2.93 -13.95 3.81
N PRO A 69 -2.17 -14.37 4.85
CA PRO A 69 -1.45 -15.64 4.80
C PRO A 69 -2.43 -16.82 4.67
N PRO A 70 -1.98 -17.96 4.12
CA PRO A 70 -0.59 -18.26 3.79
C PRO A 70 -0.17 -17.77 2.38
N TRP A 71 1.09 -17.37 2.26
CA TRP A 71 1.72 -16.88 1.02
C TRP A 71 3.17 -17.32 0.93
N CYS A 72 3.76 -17.18 -0.26
CA CYS A 72 5.17 -17.44 -0.49
C CYS A 72 6.05 -16.45 0.31
N GLU A 73 6.95 -16.95 1.13
CA GLU A 73 7.87 -16.13 1.95
C GLU A 73 8.77 -15.23 1.09
N ARG A 74 9.13 -15.68 -0.12
CA ARG A 74 9.93 -14.92 -1.08
C ARG A 74 9.10 -13.94 -1.90
N CYS A 75 8.26 -14.40 -2.83
CA CYS A 75 7.55 -13.47 -3.74
C CYS A 75 6.23 -12.89 -3.18
N GLY A 76 5.73 -13.37 -2.04
CA GLY A 76 4.45 -12.92 -1.47
C GLY A 76 3.21 -13.41 -2.22
N LEU A 77 3.35 -14.40 -3.11
CA LEU A 77 2.23 -14.99 -3.85
C LEU A 77 1.30 -15.75 -2.89
N PRO A 78 0.00 -15.43 -2.81
CA PRO A 78 -0.95 -16.13 -1.94
C PRO A 78 -1.12 -17.59 -2.35
N PHE A 79 -1.09 -18.52 -1.40
CA PHE A 79 -1.24 -19.95 -1.71
C PHE A 79 -2.68 -20.37 -2.01
N LEU A 80 -3.65 -19.60 -1.53
CA LEU A 80 -5.07 -19.80 -1.84
C LEU A 80 -5.38 -19.56 -3.33
N SER A 81 -4.44 -18.99 -4.10
CA SER A 81 -4.57 -18.84 -5.55
C SER A 81 -4.26 -20.12 -6.33
N PHE A 82 -3.91 -21.24 -5.67
CA PHE A 82 -3.64 -22.53 -6.31
C PHE A 82 -4.78 -23.54 -6.08
N ALA A 83 -4.97 -24.43 -7.06
CA ALA A 83 -5.90 -25.55 -6.94
C ALA A 83 -5.47 -26.50 -5.79
N PRO A 84 -6.43 -27.18 -5.11
CA PRO A 84 -6.16 -28.03 -3.93
C PRO A 84 -5.06 -29.10 -4.13
N SER A 85 -4.83 -29.53 -5.37
CA SER A 85 -3.83 -30.53 -5.75
C SER A 85 -2.38 -30.05 -5.69
N GLN A 86 -2.11 -28.74 -5.56
CA GLN A 86 -0.76 -28.18 -5.45
C GLN A 86 -0.34 -27.84 -4.01
N THR A 87 -1.25 -28.03 -3.04
CA THR A 87 -1.04 -27.65 -1.64
C THR A 87 -0.11 -28.62 -0.89
N SER A 88 0.00 -29.87 -1.35
CA SER A 88 0.75 -30.94 -0.68
C SER A 88 2.25 -30.93 -0.97
N THR A 89 2.74 -30.07 -1.86
CA THR A 89 4.17 -30.04 -2.29
C THR A 89 4.86 -28.69 -2.07
N MET A 90 4.25 -27.77 -1.30
CA MET A 90 4.90 -26.52 -0.93
C MET A 90 5.81 -26.72 0.28
N LYS A 91 7.03 -27.16 0.01
CA LYS A 91 8.12 -27.24 0.99
C LYS A 91 8.31 -25.85 1.65
N ALA A 92 8.19 -25.78 2.98
CA ALA A 92 8.63 -24.65 3.81
C ALA A 92 8.22 -23.23 3.32
N GLY A 93 6.92 -23.00 3.05
CA GLY A 93 6.44 -21.64 2.80
C GLY A 93 6.90 -21.00 1.47
N MET A 94 7.41 -21.78 0.50
CA MET A 94 7.83 -21.28 -0.82
C MET A 94 6.96 -21.84 -1.95
N CYS A 95 6.64 -20.99 -2.95
CA CYS A 95 5.97 -21.44 -4.18
C CYS A 95 6.96 -22.08 -5.16
N GLN A 96 6.46 -22.93 -6.07
CA GLN A 96 7.28 -23.62 -7.07
C GLN A 96 8.12 -22.65 -7.92
N GLY A 97 7.55 -21.52 -8.35
CA GLY A 97 8.29 -20.53 -9.15
C GLY A 97 9.52 -19.98 -8.43
N CYS A 98 9.43 -19.70 -7.13
CA CYS A 98 10.56 -19.23 -6.33
C CYS A 98 11.57 -20.33 -5.98
N ALA A 99 11.14 -21.60 -5.99
CA ALA A 99 12.01 -22.75 -5.78
C ALA A 99 12.82 -23.09 -7.03
N THR A 100 12.23 -22.92 -8.22
CA THR A 100 12.89 -23.20 -9.52
C THR A 100 13.76 -22.04 -10.00
N ASP A 101 13.25 -20.81 -9.95
CA ASP A 101 13.95 -19.61 -10.44
C ASP A 101 13.86 -18.49 -9.39
N PRO A 102 14.78 -18.48 -8.40
CA PRO A 102 14.78 -17.48 -7.35
C PRO A 102 14.89 -16.05 -7.90
N PRO A 103 13.97 -15.14 -7.54
CA PRO A 103 14.16 -13.73 -7.86
C PRO A 103 15.37 -13.13 -7.13
N ALA A 104 15.93 -12.07 -7.69
CA ALA A 104 17.10 -11.36 -7.13
C ALA A 104 16.80 -10.54 -5.85
N PHE A 105 15.56 -10.50 -5.37
CA PHE A 105 15.17 -9.86 -4.12
C PHE A 105 15.03 -10.89 -3.00
N ALA A 106 15.29 -10.47 -1.75
CA ALA A 106 15.11 -11.32 -0.58
C ALA A 106 13.63 -11.69 -0.38
N TRP A 107 12.75 -10.69 -0.40
CA TRP A 107 11.30 -10.88 -0.31
C TRP A 107 10.51 -9.74 -0.97
N ALA A 108 9.25 -10.00 -1.29
CA ALA A 108 8.27 -9.05 -1.79
C ALA A 108 6.90 -9.28 -1.13
N ARG A 109 6.13 -8.20 -0.91
CA ARG A 109 4.78 -8.25 -0.32
C ARG A 109 3.83 -7.32 -1.06
N SER A 110 2.58 -7.76 -1.18
CA SER A 110 1.48 -7.01 -1.76
C SER A 110 0.41 -6.77 -0.70
N ALA A 111 -0.18 -5.59 -0.69
CA ALA A 111 -1.11 -5.22 0.37
C ALA A 111 -2.54 -5.76 0.16
N ALA A 112 -2.94 -5.85 -1.11
CA ALA A 112 -4.28 -6.23 -1.53
C ALA A 112 -4.24 -6.88 -2.91
N TYR A 113 -5.28 -7.67 -3.22
CA TYR A 113 -5.51 -8.17 -4.57
C TYR A 113 -5.83 -7.01 -5.51
N TYR A 114 -5.42 -7.15 -6.77
CA TYR A 114 -5.68 -6.15 -7.81
C TYR A 114 -7.10 -6.30 -8.38
N GLY A 115 -8.11 -6.26 -7.50
CA GLY A 115 -9.53 -6.21 -7.87
C GLY A 115 -10.01 -4.81 -8.23
N ASP A 116 -11.31 -4.64 -8.51
CA ASP A 116 -11.88 -3.39 -9.03
C ASP A 116 -11.57 -2.17 -8.14
N ARG A 117 -11.80 -2.27 -6.83
CA ARG A 117 -11.55 -1.16 -5.89
C ARG A 117 -10.08 -0.77 -5.82
N ALA A 118 -9.19 -1.75 -5.78
CA ALA A 118 -7.75 -1.53 -5.74
C ALA A 118 -7.25 -0.92 -7.06
N ARG A 119 -7.71 -1.45 -8.20
CA ARG A 119 -7.44 -0.92 -9.53
C ARG A 119 -7.87 0.54 -9.62
N ASP A 120 -9.11 0.85 -9.26
CA ASP A 120 -9.67 2.20 -9.39
C ASP A 120 -8.98 3.21 -8.47
N ALA A 121 -8.62 2.80 -7.24
CA ALA A 121 -7.84 3.63 -6.32
C ALA A 121 -6.42 3.90 -6.86
N VAL A 122 -5.73 2.87 -7.37
CA VAL A 122 -4.41 3.00 -7.98
C VAL A 122 -4.46 3.86 -9.24
N HIS A 123 -5.50 3.71 -10.08
CA HIS A 123 -5.72 4.53 -11.26
C HIS A 123 -6.03 5.98 -10.90
N ALA A 124 -6.88 6.22 -9.89
CA ALA A 124 -7.17 7.56 -9.41
C ALA A 124 -5.91 8.28 -8.90
N LEU A 125 -5.03 7.56 -8.19
CA LEU A 125 -3.73 8.09 -7.78
C LEU A 125 -2.81 8.33 -8.98
N LYS A 126 -2.66 7.39 -9.91
CA LYS A 126 -1.69 7.51 -11.02
C LYS A 126 -2.12 8.51 -12.11
N PHE A 127 -3.40 8.61 -12.41
CA PHE A 127 -3.87 9.30 -13.63
C PHE A 127 -4.84 10.45 -13.35
N ARG A 128 -5.62 10.37 -12.28
CA ARG A 128 -6.61 11.42 -11.92
C ARG A 128 -6.11 12.40 -10.86
N ARG A 129 -4.80 12.40 -10.59
CA ARG A 129 -4.10 13.28 -9.64
C ARG A 129 -4.72 13.31 -8.22
N LYS A 130 -5.38 12.23 -7.79
CA LYS A 130 -5.99 12.12 -6.46
C LYS A 130 -4.93 11.80 -5.40
N ARG A 131 -3.97 12.72 -5.19
CA ARG A 131 -2.80 12.57 -4.29
C ARG A 131 -3.17 12.19 -2.85
N ALA A 132 -4.34 12.64 -2.38
CA ALA A 132 -4.83 12.30 -1.05
C ALA A 132 -4.90 10.77 -0.83
N LEU A 133 -5.16 9.99 -1.90
CA LEU A 133 -5.16 8.51 -1.85
C LEU A 133 -3.82 7.90 -1.44
N ALA A 134 -2.71 8.65 -1.51
CA ALA A 134 -1.43 8.16 -1.02
C ALA A 134 -1.49 7.78 0.47
N LYS A 135 -2.26 8.50 1.29
CA LYS A 135 -2.42 8.18 2.73
C LYS A 135 -3.08 6.81 2.94
N PRO A 136 -4.34 6.56 2.54
CA PRO A 136 -4.97 5.26 2.81
C PRO A 136 -4.26 4.11 2.11
N LEU A 137 -3.71 4.31 0.90
CA LEU A 137 -2.95 3.25 0.23
C LEU A 137 -1.63 2.92 0.94
N ALA A 138 -0.95 3.92 1.52
CA ALA A 138 0.21 3.68 2.37
C ALA A 138 -0.19 3.02 3.69
N ASP A 139 -1.32 3.41 4.29
CA ASP A 139 -1.83 2.76 5.51
C ASP A 139 -2.14 1.28 5.27
N LEU A 140 -2.78 0.94 4.15
CA LEU A 140 -3.03 -0.44 3.73
C LEU A 140 -1.73 -1.25 3.58
N VAL A 141 -0.69 -0.66 2.99
CA VAL A 141 0.63 -1.30 2.88
C VAL A 141 1.27 -1.44 4.27
N GLY A 142 1.19 -0.40 5.10
CA GLY A 142 1.73 -0.39 6.46
C GLY A 142 1.09 -1.44 7.38
N GLU A 143 -0.20 -1.72 7.22
CA GLU A 143 -0.90 -2.81 7.92
C GLU A 143 -0.27 -4.18 7.64
N GLN A 144 0.12 -4.44 6.38
CA GLN A 144 0.75 -5.69 5.98
C GLN A 144 2.23 -5.75 6.38
N LEU A 145 2.95 -4.63 6.24
CA LEU A 145 4.35 -4.54 6.62
C LEU A 145 4.55 -4.66 8.13
N ALA A 146 3.65 -4.13 8.97
CA ALA A 146 3.79 -4.23 10.43
C ALA A 146 3.90 -5.68 10.95
N ARG A 147 3.47 -6.66 10.17
CA ARG A 147 3.53 -8.09 10.51
C ARG A 147 4.80 -8.80 10.03
N TRP A 148 5.54 -8.19 9.08
CA TRP A 148 6.59 -8.86 8.31
C TRP A 148 7.83 -8.03 8.05
N LEU A 149 7.81 -6.73 8.36
CA LEU A 149 8.92 -5.85 8.11
C LEU A 149 10.08 -6.30 9.01
N PRO A 150 11.22 -6.68 8.41
CA PRO A 150 12.42 -6.99 9.18
C PRO A 150 12.84 -5.81 10.05
N ASP A 151 13.41 -6.09 11.21
CA ASP A 151 13.87 -5.06 12.15
C ASP A 151 15.03 -4.23 11.60
N ASP A 152 15.70 -4.68 10.54
CA ASP A 152 16.94 -4.15 9.96
C ASP A 152 16.74 -3.34 8.66
N ILE A 153 15.57 -2.73 8.45
CA ILE A 153 15.41 -1.81 7.31
C ILE A 153 16.11 -0.47 7.56
N ASP A 154 17.12 -0.19 6.74
CA ASP A 154 17.91 1.04 6.77
C ASP A 154 17.25 2.23 6.07
N ALA A 155 16.50 1.99 4.99
CA ALA A 155 15.89 3.04 4.18
C ALA A 155 14.75 2.54 3.29
N LEU A 156 13.82 3.46 2.97
CA LEU A 156 12.84 3.29 1.90
C LEU A 156 13.30 4.05 0.64
N VAL A 157 13.40 3.33 -0.48
CA VAL A 157 13.80 3.91 -1.77
C VAL A 157 12.63 3.82 -2.77
N PRO A 158 11.93 4.94 -3.06
CA PRO A 158 10.84 4.92 -4.03
C PRO A 158 11.37 4.72 -5.45
N VAL A 159 10.65 3.95 -6.27
CA VAL A 159 11.01 3.74 -7.68
C VAL A 159 10.74 5.02 -8.50
N PRO A 160 11.75 5.62 -9.17
CA PRO A 160 11.58 6.88 -9.89
C PRO A 160 10.74 6.73 -11.17
N LEU A 161 9.97 7.77 -11.49
CA LEU A 161 9.34 7.93 -12.81
C LEU A 161 10.36 8.47 -13.83
N SER A 162 10.02 8.45 -15.11
CA SER A 162 10.74 9.25 -16.10
C SER A 162 10.41 10.72 -15.89
N ALA A 163 11.36 11.62 -16.13
CA ALA A 163 11.17 13.06 -15.93
C ALA A 163 9.95 13.61 -16.70
N ILE A 164 9.69 13.10 -17.90
CA ILE A 164 8.49 13.44 -18.70
C ILE A 164 7.21 13.04 -17.95
N ARG A 165 7.10 11.78 -17.50
CA ARG A 165 5.93 11.29 -16.77
C ARG A 165 5.73 11.98 -15.43
N GLU A 166 6.82 12.30 -14.75
CA GLU A 166 6.76 13.03 -13.49
C GLU A 166 6.24 14.46 -13.70
N ARG A 167 6.65 15.15 -14.77
CA ARG A 167 6.10 16.45 -15.15
C ARG A 167 4.62 16.38 -15.55
N GLU A 168 4.24 15.43 -16.40
CA GLU A 168 2.84 15.23 -16.82
C GLU A 168 1.90 14.93 -15.65
N ARG A 169 2.34 14.03 -14.75
CA ARG A 169 1.59 13.63 -13.56
C ARG A 169 1.65 14.69 -12.46
N GLY A 170 2.73 15.47 -12.42
CA GLY A 170 3.06 16.46 -11.40
C GLY A 170 3.59 15.90 -10.08
N PHE A 171 3.78 14.58 -9.98
CA PHE A 171 4.31 13.89 -8.79
C PHE A 171 4.72 12.44 -9.10
N ASN A 172 5.57 11.88 -8.25
CA ASN A 172 5.86 10.45 -8.20
C ASN A 172 5.01 9.75 -7.12
N GLN A 173 4.08 8.88 -7.55
CA GLN A 173 3.21 8.13 -6.66
C GLN A 173 3.97 7.21 -5.69
N SER A 174 5.09 6.62 -6.12
CA SER A 174 5.88 5.75 -5.23
C SER A 174 6.57 6.58 -4.14
N ALA A 175 6.99 7.81 -4.46
CA ALA A 175 7.56 8.74 -3.49
C ALA A 175 6.51 9.16 -2.45
N LEU A 176 5.29 9.50 -2.87
CA LEU A 176 4.20 9.83 -1.94
C LEU A 176 3.87 8.67 -0.98
N LEU A 177 3.84 7.43 -1.49
CA LEU A 177 3.63 6.25 -0.64
C LEU A 177 4.81 6.04 0.33
N ALA A 178 6.04 6.15 -0.18
CA ALA A 178 7.25 5.97 0.62
C ALA A 178 7.37 7.03 1.74
N GLU A 179 7.03 8.28 1.48
CA GLU A 179 7.00 9.36 2.50
C GLU A 179 6.04 9.03 3.63
N ARG A 180 4.84 8.55 3.31
CA ARG A 180 3.83 8.15 4.32
C ARG A 180 4.29 6.93 5.11
N LEU A 181 4.81 5.91 4.43
CA LEU A 181 5.36 4.72 5.07
C LEU A 181 6.56 5.04 5.95
N GLY A 182 7.48 5.88 5.50
CA GLY A 182 8.68 6.25 6.25
C GLY A 182 8.34 6.97 7.55
N HIS A 183 7.35 7.87 7.52
CA HIS A 183 6.84 8.49 8.75
C HIS A 183 6.20 7.47 9.70
N ARG A 184 5.43 6.52 9.16
CA ARG A 184 4.72 5.51 9.95
C ARG A 184 5.67 4.47 10.58
N LEU A 185 6.68 4.06 9.83
CA LEU A 185 7.62 3.00 10.20
C LEU A 185 8.89 3.53 10.88
N ASP A 186 9.04 4.85 10.99
CA ASP A 186 10.28 5.52 11.38
C ASP A 186 11.51 5.06 10.56
N VAL A 187 11.32 4.95 9.25
CA VAL A 187 12.38 4.57 8.31
C VAL A 187 12.68 5.75 7.38
N PRO A 188 13.95 6.13 7.20
CA PRO A 188 14.29 7.26 6.36
C PRO A 188 13.99 6.98 4.88
N VAL A 189 13.37 7.94 4.21
CA VAL A 189 13.10 7.87 2.77
C VAL A 189 14.26 8.49 1.98
N ARG A 190 14.72 7.79 0.93
CA ARG A 190 15.87 8.16 0.11
C ARG A 190 15.51 8.20 -1.37
N PRO A 191 14.76 9.23 -1.82
CA PRO A 191 14.22 9.29 -3.19
C PRO A 191 15.28 9.41 -4.29
N ARG A 192 16.49 9.86 -3.94
CA ARG A 192 17.61 10.05 -4.88
C ARG A 192 18.56 8.85 -4.94
N TRP A 193 18.33 7.80 -4.15
CA TRP A 193 19.24 6.64 -4.13
C TRP A 193 19.09 5.73 -5.35
N LEU A 194 17.91 5.72 -5.98
CA LEU A 194 17.65 5.05 -7.23
C LEU A 194 17.37 6.11 -8.30
N VAL A 195 18.09 6.04 -9.42
CA VAL A 195 17.91 6.93 -10.56
C VAL A 195 17.42 6.14 -11.77
N ARG A 196 16.56 6.77 -12.56
CA ARG A 196 16.14 6.25 -13.84
C ARG A 196 17.02 6.83 -14.93
N THR A 197 17.81 5.99 -15.57
CA THR A 197 18.80 6.40 -16.59
C THR A 197 18.25 6.41 -18.00
N ARG A 198 17.13 5.70 -18.24
CA ARG A 198 16.54 5.55 -19.58
C ARG A 198 15.02 5.71 -19.56
N ALA A 199 14.49 6.40 -20.57
CA ALA A 199 13.06 6.40 -20.84
C ALA A 199 12.62 5.01 -21.31
N THR A 200 11.47 4.53 -20.84
CA THR A 200 10.91 3.24 -21.25
C THR A 200 9.49 3.46 -21.74
N GLN A 201 9.03 2.63 -22.68
CA GLN A 201 7.66 2.66 -23.17
C GLN A 201 6.67 2.46 -22.00
N PRO A 202 5.43 2.96 -22.13
CA PRO A 202 4.34 2.54 -21.26
C PRO A 202 4.26 1.01 -21.17
N GLN A 203 3.96 0.48 -19.98
CA GLN A 203 3.91 -0.97 -19.76
C GLN A 203 2.49 -1.55 -19.91
N THR A 204 1.48 -0.71 -20.14
CA THR A 204 0.07 -1.12 -20.22
C THR A 204 -0.17 -2.15 -21.32
N ASP A 205 0.49 -1.96 -22.46
CA ASP A 205 0.24 -2.73 -23.69
C ASP A 205 1.33 -3.78 -23.95
N LEU A 206 2.21 -4.01 -22.97
CA LEU A 206 3.34 -4.93 -23.08
C LEU A 206 3.07 -6.26 -22.37
N SER A 207 3.42 -7.37 -23.01
CA SER A 207 3.46 -8.70 -22.41
C SER A 207 4.43 -8.76 -21.22
N ALA A 208 4.39 -9.83 -20.45
CA ALA A 208 5.31 -9.99 -19.31
C ALA A 208 6.79 -10.01 -19.74
N VAL A 209 7.11 -10.63 -20.87
CA VAL A 209 8.47 -10.68 -21.41
C VAL A 209 8.92 -9.30 -21.87
N GLU A 210 8.07 -8.60 -22.63
CA GLU A 210 8.36 -7.24 -23.09
C GLU A 210 8.48 -6.26 -21.92
N ARG A 211 7.67 -6.39 -20.87
CA ARG A 211 7.81 -5.57 -19.65
C ARG A 211 9.17 -5.75 -19.00
N ARG A 212 9.67 -6.99 -18.89
CA ARG A 212 11.02 -7.29 -18.34
C ARG A 212 12.11 -6.68 -19.21
N ALA A 213 12.03 -6.85 -20.52
CA ALA A 213 12.99 -6.28 -21.46
C ALA A 213 12.97 -4.74 -21.41
N ASN A 214 11.78 -4.13 -21.37
CA ASN A 214 11.58 -2.69 -21.36
C ASN A 214 12.19 -2.00 -20.13
N VAL A 215 12.20 -2.65 -18.96
CA VAL A 215 12.83 -2.11 -17.74
C VAL A 215 14.30 -2.49 -17.56
N ARG A 216 14.82 -3.42 -18.36
CA ARG A 216 16.22 -3.84 -18.27
C ARG A 216 17.14 -2.62 -18.43
N HIS A 217 18.08 -2.48 -17.50
CA HIS A 217 19.04 -1.37 -17.44
C HIS A 217 18.42 0.04 -17.37
N ALA A 218 17.13 0.17 -17.07
CA ALA A 218 16.45 1.45 -16.98
C ALA A 218 16.73 2.19 -15.66
N PHE A 219 17.21 1.49 -14.65
CA PHE A 219 17.47 2.01 -13.31
C PHE A 219 18.90 1.71 -12.87
N ARG A 220 19.48 2.62 -12.08
CA ARG A 220 20.77 2.45 -11.43
C ARG A 220 20.75 3.02 -10.02
N ALA A 221 21.55 2.45 -9.13
CA ALA A 221 21.84 3.09 -7.86
C ALA A 221 22.66 4.37 -8.11
N SER A 222 22.32 5.45 -7.40
CA SER A 222 23.10 6.69 -7.46
C SER A 222 24.47 6.51 -6.78
N PRO A 223 25.53 7.17 -7.26
CA PRO A 223 26.84 7.14 -6.59
C PRO A 223 26.76 7.54 -5.11
N GLY A 224 25.95 8.55 -4.79
CA GLY A 224 25.74 9.01 -3.41
C GLY A 224 25.05 7.96 -2.52
N GLY A 225 24.06 7.23 -3.05
CA GLY A 225 23.40 6.14 -2.33
C GLY A 225 24.34 4.95 -2.08
N VAL A 226 25.05 4.50 -3.11
CA VAL A 226 26.06 3.43 -2.99
C VAL A 226 27.11 3.78 -1.96
N SER A 227 27.63 5.00 -2.01
CA SER A 227 28.65 5.47 -1.09
C SER A 227 28.16 5.64 0.35
N CYS A 228 26.87 5.91 0.54
CA CYS A 228 26.26 6.00 1.87
C CYS A 228 26.12 4.61 2.52
N LEU A 229 25.63 3.64 1.75
CA LEU A 229 25.54 2.23 2.14
C LEU A 229 26.92 1.65 2.45
N ALA A 230 27.90 1.83 1.56
CA ALA A 230 29.24 1.30 1.77
C ALA A 230 29.94 1.84 3.04
N ARG A 231 29.51 3.00 3.55
CA ARG A 231 30.13 3.68 4.69
C ARG A 231 29.33 3.55 6.00
N GLY A 232 28.24 2.79 6.02
CA GLY A 232 27.40 2.66 7.22
C GLY A 232 26.73 3.97 7.65
N ARG A 233 26.61 4.96 6.75
CA ARG A 233 26.12 6.32 7.07
C ARG A 233 24.66 6.53 6.68
N TRP A 234 23.88 5.48 6.68
CA TRP A 234 22.43 5.60 6.64
C TRP A 234 21.98 6.10 8.03
N ALA A 235 21.49 7.34 8.12
CA ALA A 235 21.16 7.96 9.42
C ALA A 235 20.39 7.00 10.36
N PRO A 236 20.70 6.98 11.67
CA PRO A 236 19.99 6.13 12.61
C PRO A 236 18.49 6.49 12.62
N ARG A 237 17.64 5.47 12.81
CA ARG A 237 16.20 5.66 13.09
C ARG A 237 16.02 6.76 14.13
N ARG A 238 14.98 7.58 14.02
CA ARG A 238 14.69 8.60 15.05
C ARG A 238 14.26 7.83 16.29
N ARG A 239 15.22 7.38 17.10
CA ARG A 239 14.97 6.75 18.39
C ARG A 239 14.03 7.69 19.15
N ARG A 240 12.78 7.24 19.34
CA ARG A 240 11.87 7.81 20.32
C ARG A 240 12.33 7.41 21.70
#